data_AF-A0A182E420-F1
#
_entry.id   AF-A0A182E420-F1
#
_cell.length_a   1.000
_cell.length_b   1.000
_cell.length_c   1.000
_cell.angle_alpha   90.00
_cell.angle_beta   90.00
_cell.angle_gamma   90.00
#
_symmetry.space_group_name_H-M   'P 1'
#
loop_
_entity.id
_entity.type
_entity.pdbx_description
1 polymer ?
#
loop_
_entity_poly.entity_id
_entity_poly.type
_entity_poly.pdbx_seq_one_letter_code
_entity_poly.pdbx_strand_id
1 'polypeptide(L)'
;MVELRRSMGGRGKKTSPPFLSHEFIIQNHGDIMSCLLMIVVVGLLFQGTSAFASIFIVPQYNDTFPLIPDSEPQAYYRTGLKDIAAVVFYTIGWITLHAILQEYVLDKLQRKLHLSKTKMSKFAESGQLFVFTLYSVIHSGYIMHDLRMHIDLTKLWIGYPEIHRHMTLHLKLFFIFQAWLFYTLIAYWLHQFPEFYFQKVRKDEIQPRTLYSLIFLFFTTAAYFLNFNRLALALLFLEYVSQNVFHLTRLFHFAEKWNIAKTGFKIWNIVFVVVRLASAVLAVLTLWYGLRSNETPYVDPVNGNFNTAFIRQVLLLEKLK
;
A
#
# COMPACT_ATOMS: atom_id res chain seq x y z
N MET A 1 -8.05 63.80 -8.37
CA MET A 1 -9.37 63.34 -7.91
C MET A 1 -9.52 61.88 -8.35
N VAL A 2 -9.80 60.86 -7.56
CA VAL A 2 -10.18 60.70 -6.15
C VAL A 2 -10.14 59.17 -5.90
N GLU A 3 -9.59 58.76 -4.74
CA GLU A 3 -9.80 57.48 -4.02
C GLU A 3 -9.45 56.15 -4.72
N LEU A 4 -8.57 55.28 -4.22
CA LEU A 4 -8.18 54.96 -2.83
C LEU A 4 -9.38 54.64 -1.93
N ARG A 5 -10.06 53.52 -2.20
CA ARG A 5 -10.77 52.72 -1.19
C ARG A 5 -10.18 51.32 -1.23
N ARG A 6 -9.29 50.97 -0.28
CA ARG A 6 -9.70 50.24 0.93
C ARG A 6 -10.83 49.25 0.63
N SER A 7 -10.44 48.03 0.28
CA SER A 7 -11.10 46.85 0.87
C SER A 7 -10.18 46.31 1.95
N MET A 8 -10.18 46.98 3.11
CA MET A 8 -10.16 46.21 4.35
C MET A 8 -11.56 45.58 4.43
N GLY A 9 -11.65 44.29 4.10
CA GLY A 9 -12.90 43.57 3.97
C GLY A 9 -12.85 42.22 4.66
N GLY A 10 -12.69 42.26 5.98
CA GLY A 10 -13.12 41.19 6.89
C GLY A 10 -12.18 39.99 7.03
N ARG A 11 -12.00 39.58 8.27
CA ARG A 11 -12.09 38.15 8.63
C ARG A 11 -13.39 37.63 8.00
N GLY A 12 -13.35 37.26 6.72
CA GLY A 12 -14.39 36.45 6.12
C GLY A 12 -14.36 35.16 6.89
N LYS A 13 -15.31 35.00 7.82
CA LYS A 13 -15.68 33.70 8.36
C LYS A 13 -15.79 32.82 7.12
N LYS A 14 -14.84 31.90 6.89
CA LYS A 14 -14.96 30.95 5.78
C LYS A 14 -16.34 30.34 5.97
N THR A 15 -17.30 30.73 5.15
CA THR A 15 -18.66 30.20 5.22
C THR A 15 -18.47 28.72 5.03
N SER A 16 -18.81 27.95 6.06
CA SER A 16 -18.73 26.50 5.99
C SER A 16 -19.44 26.09 4.71
N PRO A 17 -18.77 25.36 3.80
CA PRO A 17 -19.37 25.00 2.53
C PRO A 17 -20.69 24.26 2.80
N PRO A 18 -21.69 24.38 1.92
CA PRO A 18 -23.00 23.77 2.14
C PRO A 18 -22.85 22.28 2.49
N PHE A 19 -23.67 21.81 3.44
CA PHE A 19 -23.64 20.42 3.91
C PHE A 19 -23.78 19.47 2.72
N LEU A 20 -22.90 18.46 2.62
CA LEU A 20 -22.76 17.51 1.49
C LEU A 20 -22.27 18.10 0.15
N SER A 21 -21.84 19.35 0.09
CA SER A 21 -21.12 19.84 -1.09
C SER A 21 -19.79 19.11 -1.26
N HIS A 22 -19.27 19.10 -2.49
CA HIS A 22 -17.98 18.47 -2.81
C HIS A 22 -16.85 19.04 -1.92
N GLU A 23 -16.85 20.35 -1.68
CA GLU A 23 -15.87 21.01 -0.81
C GLU A 23 -16.02 20.61 0.68
N PHE A 24 -17.25 20.36 1.15
CA PHE A 24 -17.48 19.89 2.52
C PHE A 24 -16.93 18.49 2.74
N ILE A 25 -17.16 17.57 1.78
CA ILE A 25 -16.65 16.19 1.87
C ILE A 25 -15.13 16.19 1.85
N ILE A 26 -14.50 16.99 1.00
CA ILE A 26 -13.03 17.08 0.93
C ILE A 26 -12.45 17.66 2.22
N GLN A 27 -13.07 18.70 2.81
CA GLN A 27 -12.53 19.30 4.03
C GLN A 27 -12.68 18.41 5.26
N ASN A 28 -13.74 17.61 5.33
CA ASN A 28 -14.06 16.77 6.50
C ASN A 28 -13.83 15.27 6.24
N HIS A 29 -13.13 14.89 5.17
CA HIS A 29 -12.98 13.47 4.79
C HIS A 29 -12.36 12.63 5.92
N GLY A 30 -11.37 13.18 6.64
CA GLY A 30 -10.76 12.50 7.80
C GLY A 30 -11.78 12.21 8.90
N ASP A 31 -12.60 13.20 9.27
CA ASP A 31 -13.63 13.08 10.31
C ASP A 31 -14.77 12.15 9.90
N ILE A 32 -15.21 12.21 8.63
CA ILE A 32 -16.23 11.30 8.08
C ILE A 32 -15.74 9.85 8.15
N MET A 33 -14.51 9.59 7.70
CA MET A 33 -13.92 8.25 7.75
C MET A 33 -13.70 7.78 9.19
N SER A 34 -13.29 8.68 10.09
CA SER A 34 -13.17 8.37 11.53
C SER A 34 -14.51 8.02 12.17
N CYS A 35 -15.59 8.70 11.77
CA CYS A 35 -16.94 8.39 12.22
C CYS A 35 -17.37 6.99 11.76
N LEU A 36 -17.10 6.63 10.49
CA LEU A 36 -17.38 5.29 9.96
C LEU A 36 -16.59 4.20 10.72
N LEU A 37 -15.32 4.44 11.04
CA LEU A 37 -14.52 3.53 11.87
C LEU A 37 -15.15 3.34 13.25
N MET A 38 -15.53 4.44 13.88
CA MET A 38 -16.13 4.41 15.21
C MET A 38 -17.43 3.60 15.24
N ILE A 39 -18.29 3.72 14.21
CA ILE A 39 -19.52 2.92 14.11
C ILE A 39 -19.20 1.42 14.11
N VAL A 40 -18.23 0.98 13.31
CA VAL A 40 -17.85 -0.44 13.22
C VAL A 40 -17.21 -0.92 14.53
N VAL A 41 -16.32 -0.12 15.13
CA VAL A 41 -15.65 -0.43 16.40
C VAL A 41 -16.66 -0.50 17.56
N VAL A 42 -17.57 0.46 17.66
CA VAL A 42 -18.66 0.45 18.66
C VAL A 42 -19.58 -0.75 18.42
N GLY A 43 -19.79 -1.13 17.15
CA GLY A 43 -20.52 -2.35 16.79
C GLY A 43 -19.93 -3.64 17.36
N LEU A 44 -18.64 -3.69 17.71
CA LEU A 44 -18.05 -4.82 18.44
C LEU A 44 -18.50 -4.92 19.89
N LEU A 45 -18.86 -3.79 20.52
CA LEU A 45 -19.21 -3.73 21.93
C LEU A 45 -20.61 -4.31 22.21
N PHE A 46 -21.49 -4.30 21.22
CA PHE A 46 -22.85 -4.83 21.33
C PHE A 46 -22.92 -6.28 20.87
N GLN A 47 -23.45 -7.17 21.71
CA GLN A 47 -23.53 -8.62 21.42
C GLN A 47 -24.23 -8.92 20.08
N GLY A 48 -25.32 -8.20 19.77
CA GLY A 48 -26.11 -8.42 18.54
C GLY A 48 -25.40 -7.99 17.24
N THR A 49 -24.48 -7.03 17.28
CA THR A 49 -23.75 -6.54 16.09
C THR A 49 -22.30 -7.05 16.03
N SER A 50 -21.78 -7.62 17.13
CA SER A 50 -20.38 -8.06 17.26
C SER A 50 -19.97 -9.07 16.18
N ALA A 51 -20.84 -10.03 15.84
CA ALA A 51 -20.58 -11.03 14.82
C ALA A 51 -20.46 -10.44 13.41
N PHE A 52 -21.15 -9.33 13.13
CA PHE A 52 -21.06 -8.63 11.86
C PHE A 52 -19.84 -7.70 11.83
N ALA A 53 -19.62 -6.93 12.89
CA ALA A 53 -18.48 -6.03 13.02
C ALA A 53 -17.13 -6.78 13.01
N SER A 54 -17.07 -7.99 13.55
CA SER A 54 -15.85 -8.80 13.56
C SER A 54 -15.38 -9.21 12.17
N ILE A 55 -16.28 -9.33 11.18
CA ILE A 55 -15.94 -9.64 9.78
C ILE A 55 -15.04 -8.54 9.19
N PHE A 56 -15.25 -7.30 9.60
CA PHE A 56 -14.49 -6.13 9.14
C PHE A 56 -13.15 -5.97 9.86
N ILE A 57 -13.06 -6.40 11.13
CA ILE A 57 -11.91 -6.07 11.99
C ILE A 57 -10.96 -7.25 12.14
N VAL A 58 -11.46 -8.48 12.28
CA VAL A 58 -10.63 -9.64 12.57
C VAL A 58 -10.32 -10.37 11.25
N PRO A 59 -9.06 -10.73 10.97
CA PRO A 59 -8.72 -11.56 9.82
C PRO A 59 -9.49 -12.89 9.84
N GLN A 60 -10.13 -13.21 8.72
CA GLN A 60 -11.03 -14.36 8.60
C GLN A 60 -10.28 -15.63 8.21
N TYR A 61 -10.93 -16.80 8.26
CA TYR A 61 -10.40 -18.09 7.80
C TYR A 61 -9.16 -18.57 8.59
N ASN A 62 -9.22 -18.54 9.92
CA ASN A 62 -8.17 -19.06 10.79
C ASN A 62 -8.32 -20.57 11.02
N ASP A 63 -7.24 -21.31 10.84
CA ASP A 63 -7.10 -22.72 11.20
C ASP A 63 -5.91 -22.86 12.15
N THR A 64 -6.05 -23.63 13.23
CA THR A 64 -4.93 -23.88 14.17
C THR A 64 -4.48 -25.33 14.03
N PHE A 65 -3.26 -25.52 13.54
CA PHE A 65 -2.70 -26.87 13.34
C PHE A 65 -1.15 -26.81 13.26
N PRO A 66 -0.45 -27.91 13.56
CA PRO A 66 1.00 -27.98 13.38
C PRO A 66 1.36 -28.13 11.89
N LEU A 67 1.89 -27.07 11.27
CA LEU A 67 2.36 -27.12 9.87
C LEU A 67 3.60 -28.00 9.69
N ILE A 68 4.39 -28.15 10.76
CA ILE A 68 5.58 -29.00 10.80
C ILE A 68 5.30 -30.13 11.81
N PRO A 69 5.59 -31.40 11.49
CA PRO A 69 5.50 -32.48 12.46
C PRO A 69 6.27 -32.11 13.74
N ASP A 70 5.66 -32.34 14.90
CA ASP A 70 6.22 -32.05 16.24
C ASP A 70 6.41 -30.56 16.61
N SER A 71 5.89 -29.61 15.83
CA SER A 71 5.81 -28.19 16.23
C SER A 71 4.55 -27.88 17.03
N GLU A 72 4.58 -26.87 17.90
CA GLU A 72 3.37 -26.38 18.55
C GLU A 72 2.31 -25.92 17.53
N PRO A 73 1.01 -26.24 17.74
CA PRO A 73 -0.05 -25.77 16.88
C PRO A 73 -0.08 -24.24 16.83
N GLN A 74 0.04 -23.68 15.62
CA GLN A 74 -0.02 -22.23 15.40
C GLN A 74 -1.25 -21.89 14.56
N ALA A 75 -1.80 -20.70 14.79
CA ALA A 75 -2.91 -20.17 13.99
C ALA A 75 -2.39 -19.68 12.62
N TYR A 76 -2.90 -20.28 11.55
CA TYR A 76 -2.67 -19.88 10.17
C TYR A 76 -3.96 -19.43 9.51
N TYR A 77 -3.83 -18.62 8.46
CA TYR A 77 -4.96 -18.01 7.78
C TYR A 77 -4.95 -18.36 6.30
N ARG A 78 -6.13 -18.68 5.77
CA ARG A 78 -6.36 -18.87 4.33
C ARG A 78 -6.89 -17.61 3.68
N THR A 79 -6.90 -17.59 2.35
CA THR A 79 -7.55 -16.56 1.56
C THR A 79 -9.05 -16.82 1.42
N GLY A 80 -9.86 -15.76 1.37
CA GLY A 80 -11.27 -15.91 1.00
C GLY A 80 -12.01 -14.60 0.84
N LEU A 81 -13.27 -14.68 0.38
CA LEU A 81 -14.05 -13.51 -0.01
C LEU A 81 -14.38 -12.57 1.16
N LYS A 82 -14.49 -13.08 2.40
CA LYS A 82 -14.72 -12.22 3.57
C LYS A 82 -13.55 -11.26 3.84
N ASP A 83 -12.37 -11.52 3.28
CA ASP A 83 -11.22 -10.61 3.39
C ASP A 83 -11.50 -9.26 2.70
N ILE A 84 -12.45 -9.19 1.76
CA ILE A 84 -12.88 -7.93 1.12
C ILE A 84 -13.44 -6.96 2.16
N ALA A 85 -14.21 -7.44 3.14
CA ALA A 85 -14.74 -6.59 4.20
C ALA A 85 -13.61 -6.01 5.07
N ALA A 86 -12.61 -6.83 5.38
CA ALA A 86 -11.42 -6.37 6.10
C ALA A 86 -10.63 -5.33 5.29
N VAL A 87 -10.43 -5.56 3.98
CA VAL A 87 -9.78 -4.60 3.09
C VAL A 87 -10.50 -3.25 3.09
N VAL A 88 -11.84 -3.25 3.01
CA VAL A 88 -12.65 -2.02 3.09
C VAL A 88 -12.47 -1.32 4.43
N PHE A 89 -12.54 -2.05 5.55
CA PHE A 89 -12.42 -1.44 6.87
C PHE A 89 -11.03 -0.83 7.11
N TYR A 90 -9.98 -1.59 6.84
CA TYR A 90 -8.61 -1.11 7.02
C TYR A 90 -8.27 0.01 6.05
N THR A 91 -8.88 0.03 4.86
CA THR A 91 -8.79 1.18 3.95
C THR A 91 -9.27 2.45 4.61
N ILE A 92 -10.46 2.43 5.24
CA ILE A 92 -11.01 3.60 5.94
C ILE A 92 -10.04 4.02 7.05
N GLY A 93 -9.51 3.04 7.79
CA GLY A 93 -8.47 3.23 8.83
C GLY A 93 -7.26 4.01 8.31
N TRP A 94 -6.73 3.59 7.16
CA TRP A 94 -5.59 4.24 6.53
C TRP A 94 -5.92 5.62 5.95
N ILE A 95 -7.13 5.86 5.44
CA ILE A 95 -7.55 7.20 4.99
C ILE A 95 -7.56 8.16 6.19
N THR A 96 -8.09 7.72 7.34
CA THR A 96 -8.04 8.51 8.57
C THR A 96 -6.60 8.76 9.02
N LEU A 97 -5.73 7.74 9.00
CA LEU A 97 -4.31 7.92 9.34
C LEU A 97 -3.60 8.89 8.39
N HIS A 98 -3.87 8.80 7.08
CA HIS A 98 -3.34 9.72 6.08
C HIS A 98 -3.76 11.16 6.34
N ALA A 99 -5.04 11.40 6.65
CA ALA A 99 -5.57 12.72 6.99
C ALA A 99 -4.88 13.29 8.24
N ILE A 100 -4.73 12.47 9.28
CA ILE A 100 -4.02 12.85 10.51
C ILE A 100 -2.55 13.18 10.21
N LEU A 101 -1.85 12.34 9.45
CA LEU A 101 -0.46 12.59 9.05
C LEU A 101 -0.32 13.87 8.22
N GLN A 102 -1.28 14.15 7.34
CA GLN A 102 -1.31 15.36 6.54
C GLN A 102 -1.39 16.60 7.43
N GLU A 103 -2.42 16.67 8.27
CA GLU A 103 -2.72 17.83 9.12
C GLU A 103 -1.65 18.06 10.20
N TYR A 104 -1.25 17.00 10.90
CA TYR A 104 -0.41 17.11 12.10
C TYR A 104 1.08 17.10 11.80
N VAL A 105 1.52 16.47 10.71
CA VAL A 105 2.94 16.33 10.38
C VAL A 105 3.29 17.16 9.16
N LEU A 106 2.70 16.84 8.00
CA LEU A 106 3.15 17.39 6.73
C LEU A 106 2.84 18.89 6.60
N ASP A 107 1.64 19.32 6.97
CA ASP A 107 1.26 20.74 6.92
C ASP A 107 2.06 21.59 7.92
N LYS A 108 2.49 21.01 9.05
CA LYS A 108 3.39 21.69 9.99
C LYS A 108 4.80 21.84 9.41
N LEU A 109 5.32 20.78 8.77
CA LEU A 109 6.63 20.82 8.11
C LEU A 109 6.65 21.78 6.92
N GLN A 110 5.59 21.82 6.12
CA GLN A 110 5.45 22.76 4.99
C GLN A 110 5.47 24.21 5.44
N ARG A 111 4.70 24.53 6.50
CA ARG A 111 4.69 25.88 7.10
C ARG A 111 6.06 26.29 7.62
N LYS A 112 6.81 25.36 8.21
CA LYS A 112 8.17 25.59 8.70
C LYS A 112 9.20 25.80 7.57
N LEU A 113 8.99 25.13 6.43
CA LEU A 113 9.89 25.18 5.27
C LEU A 113 9.56 26.31 4.28
N HIS A 114 8.51 27.10 4.52
CA HIS A 114 8.10 28.22 3.66
C HIS A 114 8.03 27.89 2.15
N LEU A 115 7.54 26.69 1.82
CA LEU A 115 7.50 26.21 0.43
C LEU A 115 6.48 26.94 -0.43
N SER A 116 6.78 27.14 -1.71
CA SER A 116 5.81 27.67 -2.69
C SER A 116 4.65 26.70 -2.90
N LYS A 117 3.49 27.21 -3.35
CA LYS A 117 2.26 26.41 -3.54
C LYS A 117 2.46 25.14 -4.38
N THR A 118 3.29 25.20 -5.43
CA THR A 118 3.60 24.04 -6.29
C THR A 118 4.59 23.07 -5.65
N LYS A 119 5.57 23.56 -4.87
CA LYS A 119 6.50 22.69 -4.11
C LYS A 119 5.78 22.00 -2.94
N MET A 120 4.80 22.68 -2.34
CA MET A 120 4.04 22.21 -1.18
C MET A 120 3.27 20.92 -1.48
N SER A 121 2.51 20.89 -2.59
CA SER A 121 1.77 19.70 -3.04
C SER A 121 2.71 18.51 -3.31
N LYS A 122 3.81 18.72 -4.05
CA LYS A 122 4.81 17.68 -4.33
C LYS A 122 5.55 17.18 -3.08
N PHE A 123 5.70 18.04 -2.07
CA PHE A 123 6.27 17.68 -0.77
C PHE A 123 5.30 16.84 0.05
N ALA A 124 4.01 17.21 0.11
CA ALA A 124 2.97 16.41 0.77
C ALA A 124 2.88 15.01 0.16
N GLU A 125 2.75 14.92 -1.16
CA GLU A 125 2.69 13.65 -1.89
C GLU A 125 3.90 12.76 -1.56
N SER A 126 5.11 13.31 -1.66
CA SER A 126 6.32 12.56 -1.33
C SER A 126 6.44 12.22 0.16
N GLY A 127 5.85 13.02 1.05
CA GLY A 127 5.84 12.80 2.49
C GLY A 127 4.94 11.63 2.88
N GLN A 128 3.74 11.59 2.32
CA GLN A 128 2.79 10.50 2.52
C GLN A 128 3.35 9.17 1.99
N LEU A 129 3.90 9.19 0.77
CA LEU A 129 4.53 8.01 0.17
C LEU A 129 5.78 7.56 0.96
N PHE A 130 6.55 8.48 1.53
CA PHE A 130 7.68 8.13 2.41
C PHE A 130 7.20 7.37 3.66
N VAL A 131 6.20 7.88 4.39
CA VAL A 131 5.70 7.22 5.60
C VAL A 131 5.13 5.84 5.27
N PHE A 132 4.37 5.73 4.19
CA PHE A 132 3.82 4.46 3.73
C PHE A 132 4.92 3.45 3.35
N THR A 133 5.87 3.85 2.50
CA THR A 133 6.96 2.96 2.08
C THR A 133 7.84 2.56 3.25
N LEU A 134 8.05 3.44 4.24
CA LEU A 134 8.80 3.13 5.45
C LEU A 134 8.08 2.06 6.27
N TYR A 135 6.78 2.24 6.51
CA TYR A 135 5.95 1.24 7.18
C TYR A 135 5.99 -0.11 6.45
N SER A 136 5.83 -0.09 5.12
CA SER A 136 5.82 -1.30 4.30
C SER A 136 7.17 -2.03 4.32
N VAL A 137 8.31 -1.32 4.28
CA VAL A 137 9.65 -1.91 4.41
C VAL A 137 9.83 -2.58 5.78
N ILE A 138 9.42 -1.91 6.86
CA ILE A 138 9.55 -2.46 8.22
C ILE A 138 8.67 -3.70 8.38
N HIS A 139 7.41 -3.64 7.95
CA HIS A 139 6.47 -4.75 8.08
C HIS A 139 6.90 -5.95 7.22
N SER A 140 7.23 -5.74 5.94
CA SER A 140 7.70 -6.84 5.07
C SER A 140 9.05 -7.40 5.52
N GLY A 141 9.97 -6.55 6.00
CA GLY A 141 11.24 -6.98 6.58
C GLY A 141 11.06 -7.87 7.82
N TYR A 142 10.11 -7.52 8.71
CA TYR A 142 9.75 -8.35 9.85
C TYR A 142 9.23 -9.72 9.42
N ILE A 143 8.34 -9.78 8.42
CA ILE A 143 7.80 -11.06 7.93
C ILE A 143 8.88 -11.89 7.22
N MET A 144 9.76 -11.26 6.44
CA MET A 144 10.87 -11.97 5.80
C MET A 144 11.88 -12.53 6.81
N HIS A 145 12.06 -11.83 7.94
CA HIS A 145 12.85 -12.33 9.05
C HIS A 145 12.19 -13.52 9.73
N ASP A 146 10.89 -13.42 10.04
CA ASP A 146 10.07 -14.48 10.66
C ASP A 146 10.07 -15.76 9.81
N LEU A 147 9.87 -15.63 8.50
CA LEU A 147 9.93 -16.75 7.55
C LEU A 147 11.37 -17.25 7.29
N ARG A 148 12.39 -16.55 7.81
CA ARG A 148 13.83 -16.79 7.58
C ARG A 148 14.20 -16.87 6.10
N MET A 149 13.55 -16.05 5.26
CA MET A 149 13.78 -16.03 3.81
C MET A 149 15.14 -15.42 3.42
N HIS A 150 15.70 -14.59 4.31
CA HIS A 150 17.02 -13.99 4.13
C HIS A 150 18.17 -15.00 4.32
N ILE A 151 17.92 -16.12 5.00
CA ILE A 151 18.90 -17.20 5.19
C ILE A 151 18.77 -18.24 4.09
N ASP A 152 17.53 -18.57 3.73
CA ASP A 152 17.22 -19.60 2.73
C ASP A 152 16.22 -19.07 1.69
N LEU A 153 16.75 -18.75 0.51
CA LEU A 153 15.97 -18.24 -0.62
C LEU A 153 15.04 -19.30 -1.21
N THR A 154 15.32 -20.60 -1.00
CA THR A 154 14.50 -21.68 -1.58
C THR A 154 13.07 -21.69 -1.01
N LYS A 155 12.88 -21.10 0.18
CA LYS A 155 11.57 -20.88 0.81
C LYS A 155 10.59 -20.05 -0.03
N LEU A 156 11.07 -19.36 -1.06
CA LEU A 156 10.25 -18.65 -2.05
C LEU A 156 9.36 -19.60 -2.87
N TRP A 157 9.74 -20.86 -3.07
CA TRP A 157 8.98 -21.84 -3.85
C TRP A 157 8.81 -23.20 -3.16
N ILE A 158 9.69 -23.59 -2.23
CA ILE A 158 9.56 -24.87 -1.53
C ILE A 158 8.25 -24.92 -0.73
N GLY A 159 7.55 -26.04 -0.83
CA GLY A 159 6.28 -26.28 -0.14
C GLY A 159 5.07 -25.64 -0.80
N TYR A 160 5.21 -25.08 -2.01
CA TYR A 160 4.05 -24.68 -2.82
C TYR A 160 3.33 -25.92 -3.37
N PRO A 161 1.99 -26.03 -3.28
CA PRO A 161 1.04 -25.00 -2.79
C PRO A 161 0.73 -25.09 -1.28
N GLU A 162 0.93 -26.25 -0.64
CA GLU A 162 0.41 -26.55 0.70
C GLU A 162 0.83 -25.54 1.77
N ILE A 163 2.13 -25.26 1.91
CA ILE A 163 2.64 -24.33 2.93
C ILE A 163 2.27 -22.87 2.58
N HIS A 164 2.12 -22.55 1.28
CA HIS A 164 1.94 -21.17 0.81
C HIS A 164 0.49 -20.69 0.91
N ARG A 165 -0.45 -21.65 0.94
CA ARG A 165 -1.86 -21.45 1.26
C ARG A 165 -2.09 -20.98 2.70
N HIS A 166 -1.19 -21.35 3.60
CA HIS A 166 -1.27 -21.04 5.02
C HIS A 166 -0.38 -19.85 5.37
N MET A 167 -1.02 -18.70 5.61
CA MET A 167 -0.34 -17.45 5.94
C MET A 167 -0.32 -17.22 7.44
N THR A 168 0.78 -16.70 7.97
CA THR A 168 0.79 -16.15 9.32
C THR A 168 -0.11 -14.91 9.39
N LEU A 169 -0.57 -14.55 10.58
CA LEU A 169 -1.37 -13.35 10.81
C LEU A 169 -0.74 -12.10 10.19
N HIS A 170 0.57 -11.92 10.42
CA HIS A 170 1.33 -10.77 9.92
C HIS A 170 1.39 -10.75 8.38
N LEU A 171 1.61 -11.90 7.74
CA LEU A 171 1.62 -11.99 6.28
C LEU A 171 0.25 -11.64 5.69
N LYS A 172 -0.83 -12.16 6.28
CA LYS A 172 -2.20 -11.87 5.83
C LYS A 172 -2.54 -10.39 5.99
N LEU A 173 -2.25 -9.81 7.16
CA LEU A 173 -2.47 -8.39 7.42
C LEU A 173 -1.62 -7.51 6.50
N PHE A 174 -0.39 -7.91 6.17
CA PHE A 174 0.43 -7.19 5.20
C PHE A 174 -0.28 -7.08 3.84
N PHE A 175 -0.77 -8.18 3.27
CA PHE A 175 -1.50 -8.12 1.99
C PHE A 175 -2.80 -7.33 2.06
N ILE A 176 -3.55 -7.45 3.16
CA ILE A 176 -4.76 -6.64 3.40
C ILE A 176 -4.41 -5.15 3.47
N PHE A 177 -3.31 -4.79 4.14
CA PHE A 177 -2.82 -3.42 4.20
C PHE A 177 -2.21 -2.94 2.89
N GLN A 178 -1.66 -3.81 2.03
CA GLN A 178 -1.19 -3.40 0.70
C GLN A 178 -2.32 -3.18 -0.30
N ALA A 179 -3.43 -3.93 -0.15
CA ALA A 179 -4.65 -3.70 -0.93
C ALA A 179 -5.23 -2.27 -0.72
N TRP A 180 -4.81 -1.59 0.36
CA TRP A 180 -4.97 -0.15 0.54
C TRP A 180 -4.62 0.65 -0.70
N LEU A 181 -3.55 0.31 -1.43
CA LEU A 181 -3.09 1.06 -2.61
C LEU A 181 -4.20 1.19 -3.69
N PHE A 182 -5.11 0.22 -3.82
CA PHE A 182 -6.27 0.32 -4.72
C PHE A 182 -7.26 1.37 -4.25
N TYR A 183 -7.56 1.39 -2.96
CA TYR A 183 -8.50 2.32 -2.41
C TYR A 183 -7.88 3.69 -2.19
N THR A 184 -6.57 3.81 -1.96
CA THR A 184 -5.87 5.09 -2.10
C THR A 184 -5.85 5.53 -3.54
N LEU A 185 -5.74 4.64 -4.53
CA LEU A 185 -5.89 5.05 -5.92
C LEU A 185 -7.30 5.61 -6.15
N ILE A 186 -8.36 4.92 -5.72
CA ILE A 186 -9.74 5.38 -5.86
C ILE A 186 -9.99 6.65 -5.03
N ALA A 187 -9.49 6.73 -3.80
CA ALA A 187 -9.62 7.89 -2.92
C ALA A 187 -8.74 9.05 -3.38
N TYR A 188 -7.58 8.81 -3.98
CA TYR A 188 -6.77 9.79 -4.71
C TYR A 188 -7.50 10.21 -5.98
N TRP A 189 -8.18 9.32 -6.69
CA TRP A 189 -9.09 9.73 -7.77
C TRP A 189 -10.31 10.51 -7.24
N LEU A 190 -10.78 10.30 -6.01
CA LEU A 190 -11.94 11.00 -5.43
C LEU A 190 -11.56 12.34 -4.74
N HIS A 191 -10.37 12.40 -4.14
CA HIS A 191 -9.81 13.51 -3.36
C HIS A 191 -8.87 14.38 -4.20
N GLN A 192 -8.10 13.76 -5.10
CA GLN A 192 -7.15 14.45 -5.98
C GLN A 192 -7.79 14.92 -7.28
N PHE A 193 -8.97 14.44 -7.72
CA PHE A 193 -9.68 15.06 -8.88
C PHE A 193 -9.92 16.56 -8.69
N PRO A 194 -10.54 17.00 -7.57
CA PRO A 194 -10.72 18.42 -7.33
C PRO A 194 -9.35 19.11 -7.16
N GLU A 195 -8.40 18.50 -6.47
CA GLU A 195 -7.07 19.10 -6.28
C GLU A 195 -6.29 19.25 -7.61
N PHE A 196 -6.36 18.29 -8.53
CA PHE A 196 -5.80 18.31 -9.87
C PHE A 196 -6.54 19.28 -10.81
N TYR A 197 -7.86 19.35 -10.68
CA TYR A 197 -8.70 20.33 -11.37
C TYR A 197 -8.28 21.76 -10.96
N PHE A 198 -8.01 21.98 -9.67
CA PHE A 198 -7.52 23.26 -9.16
C PHE A 198 -6.01 23.50 -9.41
N GLN A 199 -5.20 22.45 -9.55
CA GLN A 199 -3.75 22.53 -9.79
C GLN A 199 -3.37 22.51 -11.28
N LYS A 200 -4.33 22.37 -12.20
CA LYS A 200 -4.10 22.26 -13.66
C LYS A 200 -3.02 21.23 -14.01
N VAL A 201 -3.04 20.08 -13.35
CA VAL A 201 -2.07 19.01 -13.63
C VAL A 201 -2.26 18.51 -15.07
N ARG A 202 -1.15 18.31 -15.80
CA ARG A 202 -1.18 17.82 -17.19
C ARG A 202 -1.80 16.43 -17.22
N LYS A 203 -2.79 16.25 -18.12
CA LYS A 203 -3.48 14.97 -18.33
C LYS A 203 -2.50 13.83 -18.65
N ASP A 204 -1.41 14.17 -19.33
CA ASP A 204 -0.35 13.25 -19.77
C ASP A 204 0.45 12.61 -18.61
N GLU A 205 0.44 13.21 -17.40
CA GLU A 205 1.08 12.60 -16.23
C GLU A 205 0.15 11.64 -15.47
N ILE A 206 -1.17 11.77 -15.63
CA ILE A 206 -2.17 11.04 -14.83
C ILE A 206 -2.31 9.60 -15.34
N GLN A 207 -2.36 9.43 -16.66
CA GLN A 207 -2.54 8.12 -17.30
C GLN A 207 -1.45 7.10 -16.93
N PRO A 208 -0.14 7.40 -17.08
CA PRO A 208 0.91 6.42 -16.77
C PRO A 208 0.98 6.08 -15.28
N ARG A 209 0.75 7.05 -14.39
CA ARG A 209 0.72 6.81 -12.93
C ARG A 209 -0.42 5.88 -12.53
N THR A 210 -1.58 6.07 -13.15
CA THR A 210 -2.76 5.24 -12.91
C THR A 210 -2.54 3.83 -13.42
N LEU A 211 -2.03 3.69 -14.64
CA LEU A 211 -1.73 2.38 -15.21
C LEU A 211 -0.73 1.61 -14.35
N TYR A 212 0.36 2.25 -13.93
CA TYR A 212 1.36 1.63 -13.04
C TYR A 212 0.73 1.09 -11.75
N SER A 213 -0.13 1.90 -11.13
CA SER A 213 -0.76 1.54 -9.86
C SER A 213 -1.84 0.45 -10.02
N LEU A 214 -2.57 0.44 -11.14
CA LEU A 214 -3.51 -0.64 -11.48
C LEU A 214 -2.79 -1.96 -11.72
N ILE A 215 -1.66 -1.93 -12.44
CA ILE A 215 -0.81 -3.10 -12.66
C ILE A 215 -0.31 -3.62 -11.30
N PHE A 216 0.32 -2.76 -10.50
CA PHE A 216 0.83 -3.13 -9.19
C PHE A 216 -0.23 -3.80 -8.31
N LEU A 217 -1.44 -3.25 -8.31
CA LEU A 217 -2.56 -3.85 -7.59
C LEU A 217 -2.95 -5.21 -8.15
N PHE A 218 -3.15 -5.30 -9.46
CA PHE A 218 -3.56 -6.54 -10.11
C PHE A 218 -2.60 -7.66 -9.72
N PHE A 219 -1.29 -7.40 -9.76
CA PHE A 219 -0.28 -8.38 -9.37
C PHE A 219 -0.27 -8.69 -7.88
N THR A 220 -0.47 -7.71 -7.00
CA THR A 220 -0.53 -7.94 -5.56
C THR A 220 -1.75 -8.77 -5.17
N THR A 221 -2.92 -8.44 -5.72
CA THR A 221 -4.17 -9.17 -5.51
C THR A 221 -4.12 -10.57 -6.13
N ALA A 222 -3.60 -10.69 -7.35
CA ALA A 222 -3.42 -11.98 -8.00
C ALA A 222 -2.46 -12.86 -7.19
N ALA A 223 -1.33 -12.32 -6.71
CA ALA A 223 -0.40 -13.09 -5.88
C ALA A 223 -1.04 -13.56 -4.57
N TYR A 224 -1.89 -12.73 -3.95
CA TYR A 224 -2.67 -13.10 -2.77
C TYR A 224 -3.59 -14.29 -3.05
N PHE A 225 -4.44 -14.21 -4.07
CA PHE A 225 -5.41 -15.27 -4.37
C PHE A 225 -4.79 -16.53 -5.00
N LEU A 226 -3.69 -16.40 -5.75
CA LEU A 226 -3.00 -17.51 -6.42
C LEU A 226 -1.93 -18.19 -5.54
N ASN A 227 -1.83 -17.80 -4.26
CA ASN A 227 -0.86 -18.30 -3.28
C ASN A 227 0.62 -18.05 -3.64
N PHE A 228 0.93 -17.08 -4.52
CA PHE A 228 2.32 -16.64 -4.77
C PHE A 228 2.81 -15.62 -3.73
N ASN A 229 2.34 -15.78 -2.49
CA ASN A 229 2.46 -14.82 -1.38
C ASN A 229 3.91 -14.50 -1.03
N ARG A 230 4.78 -15.52 -0.98
CA ARG A 230 6.18 -15.36 -0.58
C ARG A 230 7.01 -14.63 -1.64
N LEU A 231 6.79 -14.96 -2.92
CA LEU A 231 7.43 -14.26 -4.02
C LEU A 231 6.99 -12.79 -4.05
N ALA A 232 5.68 -12.54 -3.97
CA ALA A 232 5.17 -11.18 -3.95
C ALA A 232 5.71 -10.38 -2.76
N LEU A 233 5.76 -10.96 -1.56
CA LEU A 233 6.36 -10.31 -0.39
C LEU A 233 7.80 -9.85 -0.65
N ALA A 234 8.64 -10.73 -1.22
CA ALA A 234 10.04 -10.42 -1.49
C ALA A 234 10.19 -9.32 -2.55
N LEU A 235 9.41 -9.38 -3.63
CA LEU A 235 9.43 -8.36 -4.68
C LEU A 235 8.91 -7.00 -4.16
N LEU A 236 7.85 -7.01 -3.36
CA LEU A 236 7.30 -5.82 -2.72
C LEU A 236 8.30 -5.18 -1.75
N PHE A 237 8.98 -5.99 -0.92
CA PHE A 237 10.03 -5.50 -0.03
C PHE A 237 11.13 -4.75 -0.80
N LEU A 238 11.67 -5.35 -1.86
CA LEU A 238 12.73 -4.73 -2.67
C LEU A 238 12.25 -3.42 -3.31
N GLU A 239 11.06 -3.41 -3.91
CA GLU A 239 10.48 -2.22 -4.53
C GLU A 239 10.26 -1.10 -3.49
N TYR A 240 9.72 -1.42 -2.31
CA TYR A 240 9.52 -0.43 -1.26
C TYR A 240 10.82 0.11 -0.67
N VAL A 241 11.90 -0.68 -0.61
CA VAL A 241 13.23 -0.17 -0.23
C VAL A 241 13.68 0.91 -1.21
N SER A 242 13.59 0.65 -2.51
CA SER A 242 13.95 1.63 -3.54
C SER A 242 13.10 2.90 -3.47
N GLN A 243 11.77 2.74 -3.35
CA GLN A 243 10.84 3.86 -3.25
C GLN A 243 11.05 4.68 -1.97
N ASN A 244 11.39 4.03 -0.85
CA ASN A 244 11.62 4.73 0.40
C ASN A 244 12.84 5.66 0.31
N VAL A 245 13.96 5.17 -0.24
CA VAL A 245 15.16 6.00 -0.47
C VAL A 245 14.84 7.16 -1.42
N PHE A 246 14.06 6.92 -2.47
CA PHE A 246 13.64 7.96 -3.41
C PHE A 246 12.82 9.07 -2.74
N HIS A 247 11.77 8.70 -2.01
CA HIS A 247 10.87 9.67 -1.37
C HIS A 247 11.55 10.43 -0.24
N LEU A 248 12.40 9.76 0.55
CA LEU A 248 13.22 10.43 1.55
C LEU A 248 14.16 11.47 0.92
N THR A 249 14.82 11.10 -0.17
CA THR A 249 15.71 12.00 -0.92
C THR A 249 14.95 13.20 -1.49
N ARG A 250 13.75 12.99 -2.04
CA ARG A 250 12.88 14.07 -2.53
C ARG A 250 12.46 15.02 -1.42
N LEU A 251 12.19 14.52 -0.21
CA LEU A 251 11.87 15.39 0.94
C LEU A 251 13.06 16.30 1.27
N PHE A 252 14.29 15.78 1.28
CA PHE A 252 15.49 16.60 1.48
C PHE A 252 15.73 17.61 0.35
N HIS A 253 15.41 17.23 -0.90
CA HIS A 253 15.50 18.13 -2.05
C HIS A 253 14.56 19.33 -1.90
N PHE A 254 13.29 19.07 -1.52
CA PHE A 254 12.32 20.14 -1.31
C PHE A 254 12.59 20.97 -0.05
N ALA A 255 13.21 20.37 0.98
CA ALA A 255 13.68 21.09 2.16
C ALA A 255 14.98 21.90 1.93
N GLU A 256 15.39 22.08 0.68
CA GLU A 256 16.56 22.86 0.24
C GLU A 256 17.90 22.39 0.83
N LYS A 257 17.97 21.13 1.28
CA LYS A 257 19.19 20.46 1.73
C LYS A 257 19.93 19.80 0.56
N TRP A 258 20.42 20.63 -0.37
CA TRP A 258 20.96 20.20 -1.67
C TRP A 258 22.09 19.17 -1.58
N ASN A 259 23.02 19.32 -0.63
CA ASN A 259 24.15 18.39 -0.46
C ASN A 259 23.69 16.97 -0.10
N ILE A 260 22.71 16.88 0.80
CA ILE A 260 22.10 15.61 1.23
C ILE A 260 21.28 15.03 0.07
N ALA A 261 20.47 15.86 -0.59
CA ALA A 261 19.64 15.42 -1.71
C ALA A 261 20.47 14.89 -2.89
N LYS A 262 21.56 15.58 -3.26
CA LYS A 262 22.46 15.15 -4.35
C LYS A 262 23.09 13.79 -4.05
N THR A 263 23.52 13.59 -2.81
CA THR A 263 24.09 12.31 -2.36
C THR A 263 23.01 11.23 -2.32
N GLY A 264 21.83 11.55 -1.80
CA GLY A 264 20.68 10.65 -1.75
C GLY A 264 20.23 10.18 -3.13
N PHE A 265 20.21 11.05 -4.14
CA PHE A 265 19.83 10.65 -5.50
C PHE A 265 20.88 9.71 -6.14
N LYS A 266 22.16 9.90 -5.83
CA LYS A 266 23.21 8.96 -6.26
C LYS A 266 23.02 7.58 -5.60
N ILE A 267 22.76 7.56 -4.30
CA ILE A 267 22.47 6.32 -3.56
C ILE A 267 21.23 5.64 -4.14
N TRP A 268 20.16 6.40 -4.36
CA TRP A 268 18.92 5.90 -4.96
C TRP A 268 19.17 5.29 -6.34
N ASN A 269 19.96 5.92 -7.22
CA ASN A 269 20.27 5.34 -8.54
C ASN A 269 20.92 3.95 -8.42
N ILE A 270 21.84 3.78 -7.48
CA ILE A 270 22.49 2.49 -7.22
C ILE A 270 21.47 1.49 -6.68
N VAL A 271 20.73 1.87 -5.63
CA VAL A 271 19.69 1.03 -5.01
C VAL A 271 18.64 0.62 -6.03
N PHE A 272 18.21 1.54 -6.90
CA PHE A 272 17.22 1.30 -7.94
C PHE A 272 17.69 0.21 -8.90
N VAL A 273 18.91 0.30 -9.43
CA VAL A 273 19.46 -0.71 -10.34
C VAL A 273 19.61 -2.05 -9.64
N VAL A 274 20.14 -2.07 -8.41
CA VAL A 274 20.31 -3.31 -7.62
C VAL A 274 18.97 -3.97 -7.35
N VAL A 275 17.96 -3.20 -6.91
CA VAL A 275 16.60 -3.68 -6.63
C VAL A 275 15.96 -4.26 -7.89
N ARG A 276 16.09 -3.60 -9.05
CA ARG A 276 15.53 -4.08 -10.31
C ARG A 276 16.17 -5.39 -10.74
N LEU A 277 17.50 -5.48 -10.67
CA LEU A 277 18.22 -6.70 -10.99
C LEU A 277 17.86 -7.84 -10.02
N ALA A 278 17.87 -7.58 -8.71
CA ALA A 278 17.52 -8.55 -7.70
C ALA A 278 16.08 -9.06 -7.87
N SER A 279 15.13 -8.17 -8.15
CA SER A 279 13.73 -8.52 -8.40
C SER A 279 13.57 -9.43 -9.63
N ALA A 280 14.26 -9.10 -10.73
CA ALA A 280 14.25 -9.93 -11.93
C ALA A 280 14.87 -11.31 -11.69
N VAL A 281 16.01 -11.37 -10.98
CA VAL A 281 16.66 -12.63 -10.61
C VAL A 281 15.76 -13.48 -9.72
N LEU A 282 15.13 -12.91 -8.69
CA LEU A 282 14.21 -13.64 -7.82
C LEU A 282 12.97 -14.15 -8.57
N ALA A 283 12.42 -13.35 -9.48
CA ALA A 283 11.30 -13.77 -10.33
C ALA A 283 11.70 -14.96 -11.22
N VAL A 284 12.84 -14.91 -11.89
CA VAL A 284 13.34 -16.01 -12.72
C VAL A 284 13.67 -17.25 -11.87
N LEU A 285 14.37 -17.11 -10.75
CA LEU A 285 14.69 -18.23 -9.88
C LEU A 285 13.43 -18.93 -9.36
N THR A 286 12.44 -18.16 -8.92
CA THR A 286 11.22 -18.72 -8.31
C THR A 286 10.28 -19.29 -9.36
N LEU A 287 10.01 -18.55 -10.44
CA LEU A 287 9.05 -18.94 -11.46
C LEU A 287 9.66 -19.93 -12.46
N TRP A 288 10.87 -19.69 -12.96
CA TRP A 288 11.42 -20.54 -14.02
C TRP A 288 12.07 -21.83 -13.51
N TYR A 289 12.76 -21.75 -12.37
CA TYR A 289 13.49 -22.89 -11.82
C TYR A 289 12.72 -23.57 -10.68
N GLY A 290 12.34 -22.81 -9.65
CA GLY A 290 11.76 -23.37 -8.43
C GLY A 290 10.38 -24.00 -8.63
N LEU A 291 9.43 -23.22 -9.13
CA LEU A 291 8.04 -23.68 -9.32
C LEU A 291 7.88 -24.60 -10.53
N ARG A 292 8.84 -24.66 -11.45
CA ARG A 292 8.75 -25.55 -12.61
C ARG A 292 8.68 -27.04 -12.22
N SER A 293 9.32 -27.43 -11.12
CA SER A 293 9.29 -28.81 -10.63
C SER A 293 7.90 -29.27 -10.16
N ASN A 294 7.00 -28.35 -9.79
CA ASN A 294 5.66 -28.63 -9.28
C ASN A 294 4.56 -28.16 -10.25
N GLU A 295 4.87 -28.12 -11.55
CA GLU A 295 3.92 -27.67 -12.58
C GLU A 295 2.73 -28.61 -12.71
N THR A 296 1.53 -28.04 -12.74
CA THR A 296 0.29 -28.78 -13.05
C THR A 296 -0.30 -28.34 -14.39
N PRO A 297 -0.91 -29.27 -15.15
CA PRO A 297 -1.49 -28.95 -16.45
C PRO A 297 -2.75 -28.06 -16.34
N TYR A 298 -3.41 -28.06 -15.19
CA TYR A 298 -4.59 -27.24 -14.91
C TYR A 298 -4.49 -26.56 -13.54
N VAL A 299 -5.28 -25.50 -13.38
CA VAL A 299 -5.48 -24.81 -12.10
C VAL A 299 -6.37 -25.68 -11.22
N ASP A 300 -5.96 -25.88 -9.98
CA ASP A 300 -6.70 -26.60 -8.96
C ASP A 300 -7.01 -25.67 -7.77
N PRO A 301 -8.17 -25.00 -7.75
CA PRO A 301 -8.57 -24.13 -6.65
C PRO A 301 -8.78 -24.90 -5.34
N VAL A 302 -9.14 -26.19 -5.40
CA VAL A 302 -9.46 -27.01 -4.23
C VAL A 302 -8.20 -27.33 -3.44
N ASN A 303 -7.10 -27.64 -4.13
CA ASN A 303 -5.77 -27.82 -3.53
C ASN A 303 -4.90 -26.56 -3.58
N GLY A 304 -5.41 -25.47 -4.17
CA GLY A 304 -4.79 -24.14 -4.13
C GLY A 304 -3.54 -24.07 -4.99
N ASN A 305 -3.44 -24.99 -5.96
CA ASN A 305 -2.37 -25.06 -6.92
C ASN A 305 -2.77 -24.25 -8.16
N PHE A 306 -2.13 -23.11 -8.33
CA PHE A 306 -2.33 -22.23 -9.49
C PHE A 306 -1.11 -22.24 -10.42
N ASN A 307 -0.15 -23.14 -10.20
CA ASN A 307 1.11 -23.19 -10.91
C ASN A 307 0.99 -23.91 -12.27
N THR A 308 0.38 -23.21 -13.22
CA THR A 308 0.37 -23.61 -14.63
C THR A 308 1.49 -22.89 -15.40
N ALA A 309 1.98 -23.50 -16.49
CA ALA A 309 2.96 -22.88 -17.37
C ALA A 309 2.52 -21.49 -17.86
N PHE A 310 1.24 -21.34 -18.20
CA PHE A 310 0.67 -20.08 -18.67
C PHE A 310 0.78 -18.96 -17.62
N ILE A 311 0.29 -19.20 -16.40
CA ILE A 311 0.33 -18.20 -15.32
C ILE A 311 1.77 -17.79 -15.03
N ARG A 312 2.68 -18.76 -14.98
CA ARG A 312 4.11 -18.53 -14.70
C ARG A 312 4.80 -17.69 -15.76
N GLN A 313 4.51 -17.94 -17.04
CA GLN A 313 5.02 -17.14 -18.15
C GLN A 313 4.47 -15.71 -18.13
N VAL A 314 3.18 -15.52 -17.84
CA VAL A 314 2.56 -14.19 -17.72
C VAL A 314 3.22 -13.39 -16.60
N LEU A 315 3.40 -13.98 -15.41
CA LEU A 315 4.05 -13.33 -14.27
C LEU A 315 5.51 -12.96 -14.57
N LEU A 316 6.24 -13.85 -15.25
CA LEU A 316 7.65 -13.63 -15.60
C LEU A 316 7.81 -12.55 -16.69
N LEU A 317 6.96 -12.55 -17.71
CA LEU A 317 6.99 -11.57 -18.78
C LEU A 317 6.66 -10.15 -18.30
N GLU A 318 5.77 -9.99 -17.32
CA GLU A 318 5.49 -8.69 -16.74
C GLU A 318 6.70 -8.15 -15.96
N LYS A 319 7.41 -8.99 -15.20
CA LYS A 319 8.57 -8.53 -14.42
C LYS A 319 9.81 -8.19 -15.24
N LEU A 320 9.93 -8.74 -16.45
CA LEU A 320 11.07 -8.49 -17.34
C LEU A 320 10.84 -7.30 -18.29
N LYS A 321 9.65 -6.70 -18.31
CA LYS A 321 9.33 -5.49 -19.10
C LYS A 321 9.53 -4.22 -18.28
#